data_AF-A0A4Q3UV58-F1
#
_entry.id   AF-A0A4Q3UV58-F1
#
_cell.length_a   1.000
_cell.length_b   1.000
_cell.length_c   1.000
_cell.angle_alpha   90.00
_cell.angle_beta   90.00
_cell.angle_gamma   90.00
#
_symmetry.space_group_name_H-M   'P 1'
#
loop_
_entity.id
_entity.type
_entity.pdbx_description
1 polymer ?
#
loop_
_entity_poly.entity_id
_entity_poly.type
_entity_poly.pdbx_seq_one_letter_code
_entity_poly.pdbx_strand_id
1 'polypeptide(L)'
;MEETRSFPDLTDDERKVIEDLMPDEMSEIITSGMKRRHFLKLITYTGSGLLAVHLVGIEQLLARTTAPAPLPPIGIENGVNVSFSVNGSTQKLLVDSRMTLLDTLRERLQLTGSKKGCDHGQCGACTVIVDGRRVLSCLTLAATCEDK
;
A
#
# COMPACT_ATOMS: atom_id res chain seq x y z
N MET A 1 -46.35 3.23 68.53
CA MET A 1 -45.50 3.47 69.70
C MET A 1 -44.10 3.08 69.28
N GLU A 2 -43.32 4.10 68.89
CA GLU A 2 -41.87 4.02 68.70
C GLU A 2 -41.18 3.57 69.98
N GLU A 3 -40.09 2.84 69.85
CA GLU A 3 -39.01 2.87 70.84
C GLU A 3 -37.67 2.97 70.10
N THR A 4 -37.27 4.22 69.91
CA THR A 4 -36.03 4.69 69.31
C THR A 4 -34.86 4.29 70.20
N ARG A 5 -33.99 3.36 69.75
CA ARG A 5 -32.66 3.21 70.33
C ARG A 5 -31.74 4.25 69.70
N SER A 6 -31.55 5.34 70.43
CA SER A 6 -30.59 6.40 70.09
C SER A 6 -29.17 5.84 70.14
N PHE A 7 -28.53 5.74 68.97
CA PHE A 7 -27.08 5.69 68.91
C PHE A 7 -26.51 7.03 69.39
N PRO A 8 -25.36 7.05 70.09
CA PRO A 8 -24.71 8.29 70.50
C PRO A 8 -24.44 9.19 69.30
N ASP A 9 -24.54 10.50 69.54
CA ASP A 9 -24.23 11.59 68.61
C ASP A 9 -22.72 11.60 68.30
N LEU A 10 -22.30 10.75 67.37
CA LEU A 10 -20.94 10.70 66.84
C LEU A 10 -20.76 11.87 65.86
N THR A 11 -19.66 12.60 65.99
CA THR A 11 -19.31 13.60 64.99
C THR A 11 -19.03 12.94 63.64
N ASP A 12 -19.29 13.64 62.54
CA ASP A 12 -19.16 13.10 61.17
C ASP A 12 -17.75 12.57 60.86
N ASP A 13 -16.74 13.11 61.55
CA ASP A 13 -15.35 12.69 61.45
C ASP A 13 -15.09 11.36 62.16
N GLU A 14 -15.75 11.07 63.29
CA GLU A 14 -15.62 9.82 64.04
C GLU A 14 -16.28 8.64 63.33
N ARG A 15 -17.45 8.89 62.71
CA ARG A 15 -18.14 7.90 61.88
C ARG A 15 -17.28 7.48 60.67
N LYS A 16 -16.65 8.45 60.02
CA LYS A 16 -15.71 8.22 58.90
C LYS A 16 -14.50 7.40 59.31
N VAL A 17 -13.94 7.63 60.49
CA VAL A 17 -12.76 6.89 60.97
C VAL A 17 -13.07 5.44 61.30
N ILE A 18 -14.27 5.15 61.83
CA ILE A 18 -14.69 3.79 62.19
C ILE A 18 -15.00 2.94 60.94
N GLU A 19 -15.63 3.55 59.94
CA GLU A 19 -15.93 2.91 58.65
C GLU A 19 -14.66 2.68 57.81
N ASP A 20 -13.65 3.55 57.94
CA ASP A 20 -12.36 3.41 57.27
C ASP A 20 -11.43 2.36 57.92
N LEU A 21 -11.59 2.03 59.21
CA LEU A 21 -10.56 1.29 59.95
C LEU A 21 -10.76 -0.22 60.16
N MET A 22 -11.98 -0.79 60.19
CA MET A 22 -12.11 -2.21 60.57
C MET A 22 -13.05 -3.06 59.68
N PRO A 23 -12.47 -3.77 58.68
CA PRO A 23 -13.06 -4.94 58.04
C PRO A 23 -12.66 -6.21 58.81
N ASP A 24 -13.59 -6.80 59.57
CA ASP A 24 -13.29 -7.95 60.44
C ASP A 24 -13.43 -9.34 59.79
N GLU A 25 -13.72 -9.44 58.49
CA GLU A 25 -13.69 -10.74 57.77
C GLU A 25 -12.70 -10.75 56.60
N MET A 26 -11.51 -10.18 56.82
CA MET A 26 -10.39 -10.25 55.88
C MET A 26 -9.51 -11.50 56.08
N SER A 27 -9.68 -12.26 57.17
CA SER A 27 -8.82 -13.41 57.49
C SER A 27 -9.13 -14.67 56.67
N GLU A 28 -10.39 -14.92 56.30
CA GLU A 28 -10.79 -16.09 55.50
C GLU A 28 -10.51 -15.93 53.99
N ILE A 29 -10.49 -14.70 53.46
CA ILE A 29 -10.11 -14.45 52.05
C ILE A 29 -8.59 -14.61 51.85
N ILE A 30 -7.78 -14.44 52.90
CA ILE A 30 -6.32 -14.49 52.83
C ILE A 30 -5.79 -15.94 52.77
N THR A 31 -6.53 -16.95 53.25
CA THR A 31 -5.98 -18.31 53.44
C THR A 31 -6.12 -19.28 52.26
N SER A 32 -6.86 -18.96 51.19
CA SER A 32 -6.81 -19.78 49.97
C SER A 32 -6.84 -18.96 48.68
N GLY A 33 -5.80 -19.12 47.86
CA GLY A 33 -5.70 -18.53 46.53
C GLY A 33 -4.51 -17.59 46.37
N MET A 34 -3.45 -18.10 45.74
CA MET A 34 -2.26 -17.39 45.22
C MET A 34 -2.22 -15.86 45.45
N LYS A 35 -1.19 -15.38 46.18
CA LYS A 35 -0.94 -13.95 46.47
C LYS A 35 -1.40 -13.08 45.30
N ARG A 36 -2.36 -12.18 45.51
CA ARG A 36 -2.97 -11.30 44.49
C ARG A 36 -1.91 -10.62 43.59
N ARG A 37 -0.77 -10.24 44.17
CA ARG A 37 0.42 -9.70 43.46
C ARG A 37 1.14 -10.72 42.58
N HIS A 38 1.23 -11.98 43.01
CA HIS A 38 1.75 -13.09 42.20
C HIS A 38 0.77 -13.45 41.07
N PHE A 39 -0.54 -13.44 41.33
CA PHE A 39 -1.56 -13.62 40.31
C PHE A 39 -1.57 -12.48 39.27
N LEU A 40 -1.51 -11.22 39.70
CA LEU A 40 -1.35 -10.07 38.80
C LEU A 40 -0.06 -10.17 37.99
N LYS A 41 1.07 -10.54 38.62
CA LYS A 41 2.33 -10.78 37.89
C LYS A 41 2.15 -11.90 36.86
N LEU A 42 1.55 -13.02 37.25
CA LEU A 42 1.33 -14.17 36.37
C LEU A 42 0.47 -13.80 35.16
N ILE A 43 -0.63 -13.05 35.35
CA ILE A 43 -1.51 -12.57 34.26
C ILE A 43 -0.77 -11.62 33.32
N THR A 44 0.01 -10.68 33.86
CA THR A 44 0.76 -9.72 33.03
C THR A 44 1.85 -10.43 32.22
N TYR A 45 2.51 -11.44 32.80
CA TYR A 45 3.54 -12.23 32.11
C TYR A 45 2.96 -13.19 31.06
N THR A 46 1.79 -13.79 31.28
CA THR A 46 1.19 -14.73 30.30
C THR A 46 0.37 -14.02 29.22
N GLY A 47 -0.31 -12.92 29.53
CA GLY A 47 -1.14 -12.18 28.58
C GLY A 47 -0.37 -11.43 27.49
N SER A 48 0.87 -11.01 27.77
CA SER A 48 1.72 -10.29 26.82
C SER A 48 2.33 -11.19 25.74
N GLY A 49 2.56 -12.48 26.03
CA GLY A 49 3.16 -13.43 25.10
C GLY A 49 2.25 -13.81 23.92
N LEU A 50 0.95 -14.02 24.17
CA LEU A 50 0.00 -14.41 23.11
C LEU A 50 -0.29 -13.26 22.13
N LEU A 51 -0.44 -12.03 22.64
CA LEU A 51 -0.74 -10.86 21.81
C LEU A 51 0.44 -10.47 20.90
N ALA A 52 1.68 -10.60 21.39
CA ALA A 52 2.88 -10.32 20.60
C ALA A 52 3.05 -11.29 19.42
N VAL A 53 2.73 -12.58 19.61
CA VAL A 53 2.78 -13.58 18.53
C VAL A 53 1.72 -13.31 17.46
N HIS A 54 0.52 -12.85 17.85
CA HIS A 54 -0.53 -12.49 16.91
C HIS A 54 -0.20 -11.26 16.06
N LEU A 55 0.47 -10.25 16.63
CA LEU A 55 0.83 -9.02 15.90
C LEU A 55 1.95 -9.25 14.87
N VAL A 56 2.92 -10.12 15.17
CA VAL A 56 4.04 -10.39 14.25
C VAL A 56 3.65 -11.36 13.12
N GLY A 57 2.75 -12.31 13.38
CA GLY A 57 2.36 -13.33 12.39
C GLY A 57 1.44 -12.82 11.27
N ILE A 58 0.55 -11.87 11.56
CA ILE A 58 -0.45 -11.39 10.60
C ILE A 58 0.18 -10.46 9.54
N GLU A 59 1.13 -9.61 9.94
CA GLU A 59 1.89 -8.75 9.02
C GLU A 59 2.64 -9.57 7.96
N GLN A 60 3.28 -10.68 8.34
CA GLN A 60 4.01 -11.54 7.39
C GLN A 60 3.07 -12.27 6.41
N LEU A 61 1.85 -12.59 6.83
CA LEU A 61 0.83 -13.24 5.99
C LEU A 61 0.18 -12.25 5.00
N LEU A 62 -0.09 -11.02 5.43
CA LEU A 62 -0.66 -9.96 4.56
C LEU A 62 0.40 -9.29 3.68
N ALA A 63 1.65 -9.18 4.15
CA ALA A 63 2.77 -8.63 3.37
C ALA A 63 3.36 -9.62 2.38
N ARG A 64 2.90 -10.89 2.38
CA ARG A 64 3.27 -11.87 1.36
C ARG A 64 2.57 -11.50 0.05
N THR A 65 3.14 -10.50 -0.61
CA THR A 65 2.86 -10.18 -1.99
C THR A 65 3.15 -11.45 -2.78
N THR A 66 2.13 -12.12 -3.30
CA THR A 66 2.32 -13.07 -4.38
C THR A 66 2.99 -12.28 -5.50
N ALA A 67 4.29 -12.54 -5.72
CA ALA A 67 4.96 -12.03 -6.89
C ALA A 67 4.06 -12.40 -8.08
N PRO A 68 3.64 -11.43 -8.91
CA PRO A 68 2.85 -11.76 -10.08
C PRO A 68 3.59 -12.85 -10.82
N ALA A 69 2.88 -13.94 -11.15
CA ALA A 69 3.45 -14.95 -12.03
C ALA A 69 4.08 -14.21 -13.22
N PRO A 70 5.29 -14.58 -13.66
CA PRO A 70 5.92 -13.92 -14.80
C PRO A 70 4.90 -13.92 -15.92
N LEU A 71 4.35 -12.74 -16.24
CA LEU A 71 3.51 -12.63 -17.41
C LEU A 71 4.37 -13.14 -18.56
N PRO A 72 3.83 -14.00 -19.45
CA PRO A 72 4.56 -14.33 -20.65
C PRO A 72 5.03 -13.00 -21.26
N PRO A 73 6.28 -12.91 -21.76
CA PRO A 73 6.77 -11.68 -22.34
C PRO A 73 5.70 -11.22 -23.32
N ILE A 74 5.22 -9.98 -23.14
CA ILE A 74 4.21 -9.40 -24.03
C ILE A 74 4.87 -9.37 -25.41
N GLY A 75 4.63 -10.43 -26.17
CA GLY A 75 5.10 -10.57 -27.52
C GLY A 75 4.40 -9.50 -28.34
N ILE A 76 5.06 -9.04 -29.39
CA ILE A 76 4.39 -8.23 -30.40
C ILE A 76 3.35 -9.15 -31.06
N GLU A 77 2.11 -9.07 -30.59
CA GLU A 77 1.00 -9.92 -31.03
C GLU A 77 0.64 -9.66 -32.51
N ASN A 78 0.73 -8.40 -32.93
CA ASN A 78 0.45 -7.95 -34.29
C ASN A 78 1.71 -7.34 -34.93
N GLY A 79 2.75 -8.16 -35.05
CA GLY A 79 4.06 -7.73 -35.55
C GLY A 79 4.08 -7.47 -37.06
N VAL A 80 4.58 -6.30 -37.45
CA VAL A 80 4.82 -5.92 -38.85
C VAL A 80 6.30 -5.54 -39.01
N ASN A 81 6.96 -6.11 -40.01
CA ASN A 81 8.31 -5.68 -40.38
C ASN A 81 8.21 -4.41 -41.19
N VAL A 82 8.93 -3.37 -40.78
CA VAL A 82 8.98 -2.08 -41.47
C VAL A 82 10.42 -1.70 -41.76
N SER A 83 10.62 -1.00 -42.86
CA SER A 83 11.91 -0.45 -43.29
C SER A 83 11.74 1.00 -43.70
N PHE A 84 12.46 1.93 -43.09
CA PHE A 84 12.45 3.34 -43.48
C PHE A 84 13.74 4.06 -43.07
N SER A 85 14.05 5.19 -43.70
CA SER A 85 15.23 5.99 -43.46
C SER A 85 14.95 7.07 -42.41
N VAL A 86 15.76 7.09 -41.35
CA VAL A 86 15.72 8.14 -40.33
C VAL A 86 17.04 8.89 -40.35
N ASN A 87 16.98 10.18 -40.65
CA ASN A 87 18.16 11.06 -40.73
C ASN A 87 19.27 10.49 -41.64
N GLY A 88 18.88 9.84 -42.74
CA GLY A 88 19.81 9.23 -43.72
C GLY A 88 20.27 7.82 -43.38
N SER A 89 19.82 7.23 -42.26
CA SER A 89 20.16 5.86 -41.87
C SER A 89 18.94 4.94 -41.96
N THR A 90 19.06 3.87 -42.75
CA THR A 90 17.99 2.87 -42.91
C THR A 90 17.80 2.06 -41.63
N GLN A 91 16.56 2.02 -41.15
CA GLN A 91 16.13 1.27 -39.97
C GLN A 91 15.20 0.16 -40.40
N LYS A 92 15.51 -1.07 -39.99
CA LYS A 92 14.65 -2.25 -40.19
C LYS A 92 14.26 -2.81 -38.83
N LEU A 93 12.96 -2.89 -38.57
CA LEU A 93 12.47 -3.27 -37.25
C LEU A 93 11.11 -3.99 -37.33
N LEU A 94 10.89 -4.88 -36.37
CA LEU A 94 9.60 -5.47 -36.08
C LEU A 94 8.87 -4.58 -35.06
N VAL A 95 7.70 -4.05 -35.43
CA VAL A 95 6.85 -3.18 -34.60
C VAL A 95 5.46 -3.74 -34.47
N ASP A 96 4.74 -3.36 -33.41
CA ASP A 96 3.29 -3.59 -33.35
C ASP A 96 2.61 -2.74 -34.43
N SER A 97 1.62 -3.30 -35.12
CA SER A 97 0.81 -2.62 -36.13
C SER A 97 0.20 -1.28 -35.68
N ARG A 98 -0.04 -1.10 -34.38
CA ARG A 98 -0.60 0.12 -33.77
C ARG A 98 0.47 1.13 -33.33
N MET A 99 1.75 0.78 -33.44
CA MET A 99 2.83 1.63 -32.93
C MET A 99 2.95 2.89 -33.78
N THR A 100 2.88 4.04 -33.10
CA THR A 100 3.04 5.35 -33.75
C THR A 100 4.49 5.54 -34.20
N LEU A 101 4.71 6.40 -35.19
CA LEU A 101 6.04 6.81 -35.63
C LEU A 101 6.77 7.51 -34.48
N LEU A 102 6.06 8.29 -33.66
CA LEU A 102 6.62 8.94 -32.48
C LEU A 102 7.21 7.92 -31.50
N ASP A 103 6.42 6.90 -31.14
CA ASP A 103 6.86 5.88 -30.19
C ASP A 103 7.97 5.01 -30.77
N THR A 104 7.92 4.75 -32.07
CA THR A 104 8.99 4.02 -32.76
C THR A 104 10.31 4.78 -32.69
N LEU A 105 10.30 6.08 -33.03
CA LEU A 105 11.49 6.93 -32.94
C LEU A 105 12.04 7.00 -31.52
N ARG A 106 11.18 7.22 -30.53
CA ARG A 106 11.60 7.45 -29.15
C ARG A 106 11.99 6.20 -28.40
N GLU A 107 11.18 5.15 -28.50
CA GLU A 107 11.28 3.99 -27.62
C GLU A 107 12.03 2.82 -28.29
N ARG A 108 11.93 2.70 -29.63
CA ARG A 108 12.66 1.64 -30.37
C ARG A 108 14.01 2.12 -30.85
N LEU A 109 14.07 3.33 -31.41
CA LEU A 109 15.28 3.91 -31.99
C LEU A 109 16.00 4.87 -31.03
N GLN A 110 15.44 5.16 -29.86
CA GLN A 110 16.04 6.01 -28.81
C GLN A 110 16.32 7.46 -29.26
N LEU A 111 15.65 7.91 -30.32
CA LEU A 111 15.70 9.27 -30.85
C LEU A 111 14.66 10.14 -30.13
N THR A 112 15.03 10.66 -28.96
CA THR A 112 14.11 11.36 -28.06
C THR A 112 13.87 12.83 -28.39
N GLY A 113 14.36 13.33 -29.52
CA GLY A 113 14.21 14.73 -29.96
C GLY A 113 12.74 15.14 -30.12
N SER A 114 11.97 14.39 -30.89
CA SER A 114 10.51 14.57 -30.98
C SER A 114 9.83 14.20 -29.67
N LYS A 115 8.87 15.03 -29.24
CA LYS A 115 8.28 14.92 -27.90
C LYS A 115 6.85 14.42 -27.95
N LYS A 116 6.51 13.54 -27.00
CA LYS A 116 5.12 13.19 -26.68
C LYS A 116 4.57 14.25 -25.73
N GLY A 117 3.76 15.15 -26.27
CA GLY A 117 3.06 16.18 -25.50
C GLY A 117 1.65 15.74 -25.15
N CYS A 118 0.71 15.93 -26.08
CA CYS A 118 -0.70 15.55 -25.90
C CYS A 118 -1.06 14.15 -26.41
N ASP A 119 -0.25 13.56 -27.29
CA ASP A 119 -0.50 12.27 -27.98
C ASP A 119 -1.82 12.15 -28.77
N HIS A 120 -2.51 13.27 -28.99
CA HIS A 120 -3.80 13.33 -29.69
C HIS A 120 -3.84 14.47 -30.74
N GLY A 121 -2.67 14.87 -31.25
CA GLY A 121 -2.53 15.81 -32.36
C GLY A 121 -2.79 17.30 -32.06
N GLN A 122 -2.95 17.69 -30.80
CA GLN A 122 -3.33 19.05 -30.42
C GLN A 122 -2.15 20.03 -30.26
N CYS A 123 -0.96 19.56 -29.84
CA CYS A 123 0.13 20.46 -29.44
C CYS A 123 1.29 20.58 -30.44
N GLY A 124 1.39 19.70 -31.44
CA GLY A 124 2.47 19.74 -32.44
C GLY A 124 3.89 19.39 -31.95
N ALA A 125 4.09 19.07 -30.67
CA ALA A 125 5.41 18.75 -30.10
C ALA A 125 6.09 17.51 -30.73
N CYS A 126 5.32 16.69 -31.44
CA CYS A 126 5.76 15.49 -32.14
C CYS A 126 6.00 15.69 -33.65
N THR A 127 6.05 16.94 -34.14
CA THR A 127 6.18 17.19 -35.57
C THR A 127 7.51 16.67 -36.12
N VAL A 128 7.46 15.90 -37.21
CA VAL A 128 8.62 15.39 -37.96
C VAL A 128 8.42 15.62 -39.46
N ILE A 129 9.48 15.45 -40.25
CA ILE A 129 9.43 15.52 -41.71
C ILE A 129 9.46 14.11 -42.28
N VAL A 130 8.47 13.76 -43.10
CA VAL A 130 8.40 12.53 -43.88
C VAL A 130 8.21 12.94 -45.34
N ASP A 131 9.09 12.49 -46.25
CA ASP A 131 9.07 12.85 -47.67
C ASP A 131 8.97 14.36 -47.94
N GLY A 132 9.71 15.16 -47.16
CA GLY A 132 9.70 16.62 -47.26
C GLY A 132 8.44 17.30 -46.70
N ARG A 133 7.50 16.56 -46.12
CA ARG A 133 6.26 17.11 -45.54
C ARG A 133 6.26 16.99 -44.03
N ARG A 134 5.81 18.05 -43.35
CA ARG A 134 5.57 18.03 -41.91
C ARG A 134 4.37 17.12 -41.58
N VAL A 135 4.54 16.21 -40.64
CA VAL A 135 3.50 15.31 -40.15
C VAL A 135 3.53 15.22 -38.62
N LEU A 136 2.38 14.95 -38.02
CA LEU A 136 2.27 14.67 -36.58
C LEU A 136 2.59 13.20 -36.35
N SER A 137 3.79 12.91 -35.84
CA SER A 137 4.25 11.52 -35.67
C SER A 137 3.43 10.72 -34.65
N CYS A 138 2.74 11.37 -33.71
CA CYS A 138 1.82 10.70 -32.77
C CYS A 138 0.54 10.15 -33.44
N LEU A 139 0.17 10.67 -34.61
CA LEU A 139 -1.01 10.22 -35.36
C LEU A 139 -0.63 9.45 -36.63
N THR A 140 0.66 9.21 -36.84
CA THR A 140 1.18 8.48 -38.00
C THR A 140 1.63 7.10 -37.51
N LEU A 141 1.16 6.02 -38.12
CA LEU A 141 1.61 4.67 -37.78
C LEU A 141 2.96 4.39 -38.43
N ALA A 142 3.88 3.74 -37.71
CA ALA A 142 5.18 3.36 -38.26
C ALA A 142 5.03 2.44 -39.50
N ALA A 143 4.01 1.57 -39.50
CA ALA A 143 3.67 0.71 -40.63
C ALA A 143 3.33 1.48 -41.92
N THR A 144 2.79 2.69 -41.81
CA THR A 144 2.45 3.52 -43.00
C THR A 144 3.65 4.26 -43.58
N CYS A 145 4.81 4.15 -42.93
CA CYS A 145 6.06 4.76 -43.35
C CYS A 145 7.02 3.77 -44.02
N GLU A 146 6.58 2.57 -44.36
CA GLU A 146 7.37 1.61 -45.11
C GLU A 146 7.92 2.23 -46.42
N ASP A 147 9.21 1.98 -46.66
CA ASP A 147 10.02 2.45 -47.79
C ASP A 147 10.13 3.98 -47.96
N LYS A 148 9.93 4.73 -46.87
CA LYS A 148 10.15 6.20 -46.82
C LYS A 148 11.52 6.58 -46.25
#